data_AF-A0A7C1P1I3-F1
#
_entry.id   AF-A0A7C1P1I3-F1
#
_cell.length_a   1.000
_cell.length_b   1.000
_cell.length_c   1.000
_cell.angle_alpha   90.00
_cell.angle_beta   90.00
_cell.angle_gamma   90.00
#
_symmetry.space_group_name_H-M   'P 1'
#
loop_
_entity.id
_entity.type
_entity.pdbx_description
1 polymer ?
#
loop_
_entity_poly.entity_id
_entity_poly.type
_entity_poly.pdbx_seq_one_letter_code
_entity_poly.pdbx_strand_id
1 'polypeptide(L)'
;MPSRQRAFAAEEDVERLEEHSVKYEIMEKKLYEAIREAGDTGIMQRDLWKKLGIDSRVGMRILRQLEKQGLVVREEVVHKGRKSYVVRAVERAEDRVEVPHFLEEVPCFLCPSLRRCVYGEIDISGCTKIRRWLDGTSESSPEGFHSSQS
;
A
#
# COMPACT_ATOMS: atom_id res chain seq x y z
N MET A 1 -34.58 44.48 -13.47
CA MET A 1 -33.21 43.97 -13.47
C MET A 1 -32.95 43.20 -12.18
N PRO A 2 -33.09 41.86 -12.12
CA PRO A 2 -32.68 41.10 -10.96
C PRO A 2 -31.29 40.47 -11.18
N SER A 3 -30.39 40.89 -10.30
CA SER A 3 -29.40 40.10 -9.56
C SER A 3 -28.78 38.88 -10.25
N ARG A 4 -27.51 39.06 -10.60
CA ARG A 4 -26.54 38.05 -10.99
C ARG A 4 -26.33 37.06 -9.83
N GLN A 5 -27.21 36.07 -9.71
CA GLN A 5 -26.97 34.89 -8.89
C GLN A 5 -25.74 34.17 -9.46
N ARG A 6 -24.59 34.36 -8.81
CA ARG A 6 -23.42 33.51 -9.03
C ARG A 6 -23.80 32.10 -8.63
N ALA A 7 -23.56 31.15 -9.53
CA ALA A 7 -23.70 29.72 -9.27
C ALA A 7 -22.84 29.33 -8.06
N PHE A 8 -23.48 29.03 -6.93
CA PHE A 8 -22.86 28.50 -5.71
C PHE A 8 -22.95 26.96 -5.67
N ALA A 9 -22.79 26.30 -6.82
CA ALA A 9 -22.92 24.86 -6.95
C ALA A 9 -21.69 24.22 -7.62
N ALA A 10 -20.48 24.71 -7.36
CA ALA A 10 -19.32 24.33 -8.18
C ALA A 10 -17.96 24.22 -7.48
N GLU A 11 -17.76 24.64 -6.24
CA GLU A 11 -16.43 24.52 -5.61
C GLU A 11 -16.33 23.26 -4.73
N GLU A 12 -17.21 23.07 -3.75
CA GLU A 12 -17.19 21.89 -2.87
C GLU A 12 -17.48 20.57 -3.61
N ASP A 13 -18.35 20.58 -4.62
CA ASP A 13 -18.66 19.38 -5.40
C ASP A 13 -17.55 18.99 -6.39
N VAL A 14 -16.76 19.96 -6.87
CA VAL A 14 -15.59 19.71 -7.74
C VAL A 14 -14.42 19.18 -6.91
N GLU A 15 -14.18 19.73 -5.71
CA GLU A 15 -13.16 19.21 -4.78
C GLU A 15 -13.41 17.74 -4.40
N ARG A 16 -14.68 17.37 -4.18
CA ARG A 16 -15.12 16.02 -3.85
C ARG A 16 -14.96 15.03 -5.02
N LEU A 17 -15.08 15.52 -6.26
CA LEU A 17 -14.84 14.73 -7.48
C LEU A 17 -13.33 14.52 -7.74
N GLU A 18 -12.49 15.50 -7.43
CA GLU A 18 -11.03 15.38 -7.54
C GLU A 18 -10.43 14.42 -6.52
N GLU A 19 -11.02 14.34 -5.32
CA GLU A 19 -10.68 13.39 -4.25
C GLU A 19 -10.84 11.92 -4.66
N HIS A 20 -11.76 11.62 -5.57
CA HIS A 20 -11.99 10.28 -6.13
C HIS A 20 -11.23 10.02 -7.44
N SER A 21 -10.35 10.92 -7.86
CA SER A 21 -9.54 10.68 -9.05
C SER A 21 -8.46 9.62 -8.76
N VAL A 22 -8.22 8.72 -9.71
CA VAL A 22 -7.13 7.71 -9.62
C VAL A 22 -5.77 8.36 -9.31
N LYS A 23 -5.56 9.60 -9.78
CA LYS A 23 -4.35 10.37 -9.44
C LYS A 23 -4.28 10.66 -7.96
N TYR A 24 -5.37 11.06 -7.32
CA TYR A 24 -5.41 11.37 -5.89
C TYR A 24 -5.11 10.14 -5.04
N GLU A 25 -5.71 8.98 -5.35
CA GLU A 25 -5.44 7.71 -4.66
C GLU A 25 -3.96 7.30 -4.77
N ILE A 26 -3.35 7.45 -5.96
CA ILE A 26 -1.92 7.19 -6.14
C ILE A 26 -1.07 8.13 -5.28
N MET A 27 -1.45 9.40 -5.19
CA MET A 27 -0.72 10.39 -4.39
C MET A 27 -0.88 10.12 -2.90
N GLU A 28 -2.08 9.75 -2.44
CA GLU A 28 -2.36 9.34 -1.06
C GLU A 28 -1.49 8.15 -0.66
N LYS A 29 -1.47 7.10 -1.50
CA LYS A 29 -0.65 5.92 -1.27
C LYS A 29 0.85 6.25 -1.18
N LYS A 30 1.38 7.01 -2.14
CA LYS A 30 2.80 7.43 -2.15
C LYS A 30 3.17 8.25 -0.93
N LEU A 31 2.26 9.13 -0.50
CA LEU A 31 2.47 9.99 0.66
C LEU A 31 2.49 9.17 1.95
N TYR A 32 1.57 8.22 2.09
CA TYR A 32 1.54 7.30 3.22
C TYR A 32 2.78 6.40 3.25
N GLU A 33 3.20 5.84 2.12
CA GLU A 33 4.42 5.04 2.00
C GLU A 33 5.66 5.83 2.41
N ALA A 34 5.81 7.07 1.95
CA ALA A 34 6.94 7.92 2.32
C ALA A 34 6.99 8.25 3.83
N ILE A 35 5.83 8.32 4.49
CA ILE A 35 5.74 8.49 5.95
C ILE A 35 6.09 7.18 6.66
N ARG A 36 5.62 6.02 6.17
CA ARG A 36 5.97 4.70 6.74
C ARG A 36 7.47 4.42 6.65
N GLU A 37 8.09 4.73 5.51
CA GLU A 37 9.54 4.58 5.33
C GLU A 37 10.37 5.43 6.32
N ALA A 38 9.82 6.54 6.80
CA ALA A 38 10.49 7.38 7.80
C ALA A 38 10.50 6.76 9.21
N GLY A 39 9.71 5.70 9.43
CA GLY A 39 9.62 4.97 10.69
C GLY A 39 9.31 5.86 11.90
N ASP A 40 9.81 5.44 13.06
CA ASP A 40 9.56 6.09 14.35
C ASP A 40 10.09 7.53 14.43
N THR A 41 11.13 7.85 13.64
CA THR A 41 11.68 9.22 13.59
C THR A 41 10.71 10.21 12.94
N GLY A 42 9.83 9.70 12.07
CA GLY A 42 8.93 10.53 11.27
C GLY A 42 9.66 11.41 10.26
N ILE A 43 8.87 12.20 9.54
CA ILE A 43 9.34 13.12 8.51
C ILE A 43 8.74 14.50 8.72
N MET A 44 9.56 15.55 8.55
CA MET A 44 9.04 16.93 8.60
C MET A 44 8.11 17.18 7.40
N GLN A 45 6.95 17.81 7.63
CA GLN A 45 5.97 18.10 6.57
C GLN A 45 6.58 18.80 5.35
N ARG A 46 7.44 19.80 5.59
CA ARG A 46 8.11 20.54 4.51
C ARG A 46 8.99 19.64 3.62
N ASP A 47 9.57 18.61 4.22
CA ASP A 47 10.51 17.71 3.56
C ASP A 47 9.74 16.60 2.85
N LEU A 48 8.55 16.25 3.34
CA LEU A 48 7.58 15.37 2.65
C LEU A 48 7.17 15.95 1.29
N TRP A 49 6.84 17.25 1.23
CA TRP A 49 6.48 17.93 -0.02
C TRP A 49 7.62 17.93 -1.03
N LYS A 50 8.85 18.21 -0.55
CA LYS A 50 10.05 18.18 -1.38
C LYS A 50 10.39 16.77 -1.88
N LYS A 51 10.28 15.76 -1.00
CA LYS A 51 10.55 14.35 -1.33
C LYS A 51 9.60 13.84 -2.42
N LEU A 52 8.32 14.23 -2.36
CA LEU A 52 7.30 13.77 -3.30
C LEU A 52 7.08 14.69 -4.51
N GLY A 53 7.66 15.89 -4.50
CA GLY A 53 7.49 16.88 -5.56
C GLY A 53 6.06 17.41 -5.66
N ILE A 54 5.34 17.53 -4.54
CA ILE A 54 3.93 17.89 -4.51
C ILE A 54 3.67 19.29 -3.95
N ASP A 55 2.55 19.87 -4.36
CA ASP A 55 2.07 21.12 -3.78
C ASP A 55 1.60 20.93 -2.34
N SER A 56 1.93 21.90 -1.50
CA SER A 56 1.59 21.89 -0.06
C SER A 56 0.09 21.84 0.23
N ARG A 57 -0.78 22.38 -0.65
CA ARG A 57 -2.24 22.34 -0.47
C ARG A 57 -2.77 20.93 -0.69
N VAL A 58 -2.34 20.28 -1.77
CA VAL A 58 -2.70 18.90 -2.10
C VAL A 58 -2.18 17.95 -1.02
N GLY A 59 -0.90 18.09 -0.64
CA GLY A 59 -0.28 17.29 0.41
C GLY A 59 -0.98 17.46 1.75
N MET A 60 -1.35 18.68 2.12
CA MET A 60 -2.06 18.94 3.38
C MET A 60 -3.47 18.33 3.39
N ARG A 61 -4.17 18.34 2.26
CA ARG A 61 -5.50 17.71 2.13
C ARG A 61 -5.41 16.20 2.35
N ILE A 62 -4.48 15.54 1.66
CA ILE A 62 -4.22 14.11 1.82
C ILE A 62 -3.83 13.81 3.28
N LEU A 63 -2.94 14.61 3.86
CA LEU A 63 -2.48 14.38 5.23
C LEU A 63 -3.63 14.47 6.25
N ARG A 64 -4.54 15.43 6.10
CA ARG A 64 -5.74 15.53 6.95
C ARG A 64 -6.64 14.32 6.80
N GLN A 65 -6.78 13.77 5.60
CA GLN A 65 -7.56 12.56 5.36
C GLN A 65 -6.92 11.35 6.05
N LEU A 66 -5.60 11.18 5.92
CA LEU A 66 -4.85 10.12 6.60
C LEU A 66 -4.90 10.27 8.14
N GLU A 67 -4.85 11.50 8.65
CA GLU A 67 -5.04 11.80 10.09
C GLU A 67 -6.45 11.39 10.55
N LYS A 68 -7.50 11.71 9.75
CA LYS A 68 -8.88 11.35 10.04
C LYS A 68 -9.11 9.83 10.02
N GLN A 69 -8.41 9.10 9.16
CA GLN A 69 -8.40 7.63 9.13
C GLN A 69 -7.58 7.00 10.27
N GLY A 70 -6.85 7.83 11.05
CA GLY A 70 -5.98 7.36 12.12
C GLY A 70 -4.78 6.56 11.62
N LEU A 71 -4.31 6.82 10.40
CA LEU A 71 -3.14 6.17 9.79
C LEU A 71 -1.84 6.95 10.08
N VAL A 72 -1.94 8.25 10.34
CA VAL A 72 -0.79 9.11 10.64
C VAL A 72 -1.08 10.03 11.81
N VAL A 73 -0.02 10.40 12.54
CA VAL A 73 -0.06 11.43 13.58
C VAL A 73 0.87 12.57 13.23
N ARG A 74 0.51 13.77 13.66
CA ARG A 74 1.39 14.94 13.59
C ARG A 74 1.77 15.38 14.99
N GLU A 75 3.04 15.71 15.16
CA GLU A 75 3.55 16.29 16.39
C GLU A 75 4.19 17.65 16.10
N GLU A 76 3.84 18.64 16.91
CA GLU A 76 4.40 19.98 16.80
C GLU A 76 5.83 19.98 17.33
N VAL A 77 6.76 20.41 16.49
CA VAL A 77 8.18 20.57 16.83
C VAL A 77 8.63 21.99 16.57
N VAL A 78 9.44 22.55 17.45
CA VAL A 78 10.06 23.86 17.22
C VAL A 78 11.33 23.64 16.40
N HIS A 79 11.29 24.04 15.14
CA HIS A 79 12.46 23.99 14.26
C HIS A 79 12.87 25.42 13.88
N LYS A 80 14.06 25.84 14.31
CA LYS A 80 14.62 27.18 14.07
C LYS A 80 13.70 28.32 14.52
N GLY A 81 13.09 28.18 15.71
CA GLY A 81 12.20 29.19 16.31
C GLY A 81 10.83 29.33 15.64
N ARG A 82 10.51 28.47 14.66
CA ARG A 82 9.18 28.40 14.03
C ARG A 82 8.53 27.06 14.37
N LYS A 83 7.22 27.11 14.62
CA LYS A 83 6.39 25.89 14.76
C LYS A 83 6.44 25.12 13.45
N SER A 84 6.83 23.86 13.52
CA SER A 84 6.83 22.91 12.41
C SER A 84 6.18 21.62 12.89
N TYR A 85 5.97 20.68 11.99
CA TYR A 85 5.31 19.42 12.33
C TYR A 85 6.11 18.26 11.77
N VAL A 86 6.35 17.28 12.63
CA VAL A 86 6.82 15.95 12.24
C VAL A 86 5.60 15.06 12.09
N VAL A 87 5.55 14.33 10.99
CA VAL A 87 4.50 13.39 10.65
C VAL A 87 5.03 11.99 10.83
N ARG A 88 4.27 11.12 11.50
CA ARG A 88 4.64 9.72 11.76
C ARG A 88 3.50 8.81 11.35
N ALA A 89 3.81 7.63 10.84
CA ALA A 89 2.81 6.60 10.60
C ALA A 89 2.39 6.00 11.95
N VAL A 90 1.11 5.67 12.08
CA VAL A 90 0.64 4.83 13.17
C VAL A 90 0.88 3.39 12.74
N GLU A 91 1.96 2.76 13.21
CA GLU A 91 2.11 1.32 13.05
C GLU A 91 1.10 0.64 13.98
N ARG A 92 0.01 0.08 13.42
CA ARG A 92 -0.84 -0.82 14.20
C ARG A 92 -0.11 -2.16 14.26
N ALA A 93 -0.12 -2.80 15.42
CA ALA A 93 0.46 -4.14 15.59
C ALA A 93 -0.13 -5.16 14.57
N GLU A 94 -1.34 -4.88 14.09
CA GLU A 94 -2.10 -5.64 13.09
C GLU A 94 -1.53 -5.51 11.65
N ASP A 95 -0.81 -4.43 11.35
CA ASP A 95 -0.31 -4.13 9.99
C ASP A 95 0.97 -4.90 9.63
N ARG A 96 1.63 -5.51 10.63
CA ARG A 96 2.75 -6.43 10.42
C ARG A 96 2.23 -7.84 10.26
N VAL A 97 1.61 -8.11 9.12
CA VAL A 97 1.36 -9.50 8.70
C VAL A 97 2.69 -10.07 8.22
N GLU A 98 3.43 -10.69 9.12
CA GLU A 98 4.54 -11.56 8.74
C GLU A 98 3.94 -12.80 8.08
N VAL A 99 4.24 -13.00 6.80
CA VAL A 99 3.88 -14.23 6.09
C VAL A 99 4.71 -15.35 6.74
N PRO A 100 4.08 -16.35 7.39
CA PRO A 100 4.84 -17.41 8.03
C PRO A 100 5.69 -18.18 7.01
N HIS A 101 6.95 -18.45 7.35
CA HIS A 101 7.89 -19.10 6.42
C HIS A 101 7.42 -20.47 5.93
N PHE A 102 6.64 -21.21 6.73
CA PHE A 102 6.09 -22.51 6.32
C PHE A 102 5.20 -22.43 5.07
N LEU A 103 4.65 -21.25 4.74
CA LEU A 103 3.85 -21.07 3.52
C LEU A 103 4.71 -21.23 2.25
N GLU A 104 6.02 -21.01 2.34
CA GLU A 104 6.95 -21.28 1.23
C GLU A 104 7.11 -22.78 0.96
N GLU A 105 6.91 -23.61 1.99
CA GLU A 105 6.96 -25.08 1.87
C GLU A 105 5.68 -25.65 1.25
N VAL A 106 4.57 -24.89 1.24
CA VAL A 106 3.30 -25.33 0.68
C VAL A 106 3.42 -25.36 -0.86
N PRO A 107 3.34 -26.54 -1.51
CA PRO A 107 3.65 -26.68 -2.94
C PRO A 107 2.68 -25.92 -3.85
N CYS A 108 1.50 -25.58 -3.35
CA CYS A 108 0.49 -24.80 -4.07
C CYS A 108 0.89 -23.33 -4.25
N PHE A 109 1.66 -22.76 -3.33
CA PHE A 109 1.97 -21.33 -3.32
C PHE A 109 2.72 -20.89 -4.58
N LEU A 110 3.59 -21.76 -5.11
CA LEU A 110 4.36 -21.55 -6.33
C LEU A 110 3.99 -22.52 -7.47
N CYS A 111 2.80 -23.12 -7.42
CA CYS A 111 2.43 -24.17 -8.37
C CYS A 111 2.09 -23.59 -9.77
N PRO A 112 2.77 -24.01 -10.85
CA PRO A 112 2.47 -23.51 -12.20
C PRO A 112 1.06 -23.85 -12.69
N SER A 113 0.46 -24.92 -12.15
CA SER A 113 -0.88 -25.38 -12.52
C SER A 113 -1.98 -24.85 -11.59
N LEU A 114 -1.68 -23.89 -10.70
CA LEU A 114 -2.65 -23.37 -9.72
C LEU A 114 -3.93 -22.86 -10.37
N ARG A 115 -3.82 -22.17 -11.52
CA ARG A 115 -4.97 -21.71 -12.31
C ARG A 115 -5.92 -22.86 -12.66
N ARG A 116 -5.40 -24.00 -13.11
CA ARG A 116 -6.17 -25.18 -13.52
C ARG A 116 -6.85 -25.84 -12.33
N CYS A 117 -6.21 -25.84 -11.16
CA CYS A 117 -6.82 -26.31 -9.91
C CYS A 117 -8.04 -25.46 -9.51
N VAL A 118 -7.94 -24.12 -9.61
CA VAL A 118 -9.05 -23.21 -9.26
C VAL A 118 -10.28 -23.42 -10.15
N TYR A 119 -10.07 -23.73 -11.44
CA TYR A 119 -11.16 -24.06 -12.36
C TYR A 119 -11.66 -25.51 -12.25
N GLY A 120 -11.14 -26.30 -11.30
CA GLY A 120 -11.59 -27.66 -11.05
C GLY A 120 -11.10 -28.70 -12.07
N GLU A 121 -10.15 -28.37 -12.93
CA GLU A 121 -9.55 -29.33 -13.87
C GLU A 121 -8.65 -30.36 -13.16
N ILE A 122 -8.13 -29.99 -11.99
CA ILE A 122 -7.30 -30.84 -11.16
C ILE A 122 -7.98 -30.92 -9.79
N ASP A 123 -8.42 -32.11 -9.42
CA ASP A 123 -8.95 -32.36 -8.09
C ASP A 123 -7.83 -32.25 -7.05
N ILE A 124 -8.09 -31.49 -5.98
CA ILE A 124 -7.18 -31.26 -4.87
C ILE A 124 -6.85 -32.61 -4.20
N SER A 125 -7.82 -33.50 -4.09
CA SER A 125 -7.65 -34.81 -3.45
C SER A 125 -6.73 -35.75 -4.26
N GLY A 126 -6.69 -35.57 -5.58
CA GLY A 126 -5.83 -36.30 -6.52
C GLY A 126 -4.48 -35.64 -6.80
N CYS A 127 -4.21 -34.47 -6.23
CA CYS A 127 -2.99 -33.72 -6.50
C CYS A 127 -1.77 -34.39 -5.86
N THR A 128 -0.87 -34.94 -6.69
CA THR A 128 0.34 -35.62 -6.23
C THR A 128 1.30 -34.70 -5.47
N LYS A 129 1.35 -33.41 -5.81
CA LYS A 129 2.20 -32.41 -5.13
C LYS A 129 1.76 -32.18 -3.68
N ILE A 130 0.47 -31.95 -3.47
CA ILE A 130 -0.10 -31.77 -2.12
C ILE A 130 0.02 -33.07 -1.33
N ARG A 131 -0.29 -34.21 -1.94
CA ARG A 131 -0.21 -35.51 -1.27
C ARG A 131 1.21 -35.81 -0.76
N ARG A 132 2.23 -35.64 -1.62
CA ARG A 132 3.65 -35.80 -1.22
C ARG A 132 4.08 -34.85 -0.10
N TRP A 133 3.56 -33.63 -0.11
CA TRP A 133 3.83 -32.66 0.95
C TRP A 133 3.16 -33.06 2.28
N LEU A 134 1.90 -33.50 2.24
CA LEU A 134 1.17 -34.02 3.42
C LEU A 134 1.82 -35.29 3.99
N ASP A 135 2.37 -36.15 3.12
CA ASP A 135 3.03 -37.40 3.49
C ASP A 135 4.45 -37.17 4.07
N GLY A 136 4.95 -35.93 4.10
CA GLY A 136 6.26 -35.59 4.66
C GLY A 136 7.46 -36.05 3.80
N THR A 137 7.20 -36.51 2.56
CA THR A 137 8.25 -36.85 1.60
C THR A 137 8.84 -35.58 0.98
N SER A 138 9.68 -34.87 1.73
CA SER A 138 10.51 -33.80 1.19
C SER A 138 11.67 -34.39 0.38
N GLU A 139 11.40 -34.80 -0.86
CA GLU A 139 12.47 -34.91 -1.84
C GLU A 139 12.96 -33.51 -2.18
N SER A 140 14.10 -33.15 -1.60
CA SER A 140 14.93 -32.05 -2.05
C SER A 140 15.31 -32.23 -3.53
N SER A 141 14.81 -31.34 -4.38
CA SER A 141 15.21 -31.06 -5.78
C SER A 141 14.93 -32.15 -6.84
N PRO A 142 14.62 -31.71 -8.07
CA PRO A 142 15.66 -31.64 -9.10
C PRO A 142 15.61 -30.34 -9.93
N GLU A 143 16.76 -29.68 -10.13
CA GLU A 143 17.59 -29.69 -11.34
C GLU A 143 17.17 -28.68 -12.44
N GLY A 144 18.08 -27.74 -12.71
CA GLY A 144 18.48 -27.39 -14.07
C GLY A 144 17.52 -26.54 -14.89
N PHE A 145 17.57 -25.21 -14.69
CA PHE A 145 17.27 -24.27 -15.77
C PHE A 145 18.44 -24.30 -16.77
N HIS A 146 18.48 -25.31 -17.65
CA HIS A 146 19.37 -25.29 -18.80
C HIS A 146 18.72 -24.45 -19.91
N SER A 147 19.30 -23.27 -20.12
CA SER A 147 19.08 -22.44 -21.30
C SER A 147 19.41 -23.24 -22.57
N SER A 148 18.42 -23.39 -23.45
CA SER A 148 18.62 -23.78 -24.84
C SER A 148 18.04 -22.68 -25.71
N GLN A 149 18.89 -21.73 -26.10
CA GLN A 149 18.65 -20.93 -27.30
C GLN A 149 19.14 -21.76 -28.49
N SER A 150 18.33 -21.79 -29.55
CA SER A 150 18.74 -22.11 -30.92
C SER A 150 18.03 -21.12 -31.84
#